data_AF-A0A8S3HK40-F1
#
_entry.id   AF-A0A8S3HK40-F1
#
_cell.length_a   1.000
_cell.length_b   1.000
_cell.length_c   1.000
_cell.angle_alpha   90.00
_cell.angle_beta   90.00
_cell.angle_gamma   90.00
#
_symmetry.space_group_name_H-M   'P 1'
#
loop_
_entity.id
_entity.type
_entity.pdbx_description
1 polymer ?
#
loop_
_entity_poly.entity_id
_entity_poly.type
_entity_poly.pdbx_seq_one_letter_code
_entity_poly.pdbx_strand_id
1 'polypeptide(L)'
;AFDKLLPKDTQPAPGPQFLCQVTNISECLPVQDQTRFTLTLWNPTVHPVLQYYRVPVTKSYTVRDPTGQPILAELIPVSNATKKIPGRTSTAGNQLIFRANLPALGFNTYFFEAKTTEENQEPKVKITQNAECILENQ
;
A
#
# COMPACT_ATOMS: atom_id res chain seq x y z
N ALA A 1 -24.33 2.12 9.59
CA ALA A 1 -24.51 1.43 10.89
C ALA A 1 -23.55 1.99 11.93
N PHE A 2 -22.28 2.18 11.58
CA PHE A 2 -21.25 2.79 12.43
C PHE A 2 -21.60 4.23 12.87
N ASP A 3 -22.19 5.04 11.98
CA ASP A 3 -22.56 6.44 12.27
C ASP A 3 -23.59 6.59 13.41
N LYS A 4 -24.38 5.54 13.66
CA LYS A 4 -25.37 5.51 14.74
C LYS A 4 -24.77 5.15 16.10
N LEU A 5 -23.50 4.74 16.12
CA LEU A 5 -22.76 4.35 17.32
C LEU A 5 -21.82 5.46 17.82
N LEU A 6 -21.69 6.55 17.06
CA LEU A 6 -20.85 7.67 17.45
C LEU A 6 -21.59 8.58 18.44
N PRO A 7 -20.92 9.05 19.51
CA PRO A 7 -21.48 10.06 20.39
C PRO A 7 -21.86 11.30 19.58
N LYS A 8 -23.00 11.91 19.93
CA LYS A 8 -23.62 13.04 19.20
C LYS A 8 -22.69 14.23 18.92
N ASP A 9 -21.62 14.40 19.70
CA ASP A 9 -20.69 15.53 19.62
C ASP A 9 -19.28 15.15 19.10
N THR A 10 -19.14 14.03 18.38
CA THR A 10 -17.83 13.52 17.93
C THR A 10 -17.50 13.94 16.50
N GLN A 11 -16.19 14.03 16.20
CA GLN A 11 -15.62 14.12 14.85
C GLN A 11 -16.35 13.22 13.84
N PRO A 12 -16.38 13.59 12.54
CA PRO A 12 -17.05 12.80 11.51
C PRO A 12 -16.64 11.33 11.58
N ALA A 13 -17.61 10.43 11.33
CA ALA A 13 -17.34 9.01 11.30
C ALA A 13 -16.13 8.71 10.40
N PRO A 14 -15.23 7.79 10.81
CA PRO A 14 -14.26 7.24 9.88
C PRO A 14 -14.98 6.77 8.62
N GLY A 15 -14.39 7.08 7.46
CA GLY A 15 -14.96 6.70 6.17
C GLY A 15 -15.25 5.20 6.08
N PRO A 16 -16.09 4.78 5.12
CA PRO A 16 -16.45 3.38 4.94
C PRO A 16 -15.19 2.51 4.78
N GLN A 17 -15.18 1.36 5.46
CA GLN A 17 -14.11 0.38 5.38
C GLN A 17 -14.45 -0.66 4.32
N PHE A 18 -13.48 -1.03 3.50
CA PHE A 18 -13.63 -2.03 2.45
C PHE A 18 -12.51 -3.05 2.51
N LEU A 19 -12.82 -4.30 2.16
CA LEU A 19 -11.85 -5.37 2.01
C LEU A 19 -11.52 -5.57 0.53
N CYS A 20 -10.24 -5.49 0.17
CA CYS A 20 -9.77 -5.86 -1.17
C CYS A 20 -9.68 -7.39 -1.31
N GLN A 21 -10.69 -8.05 -1.88
CA GLN A 21 -10.73 -9.52 -1.97
C GLN A 21 -10.00 -10.09 -3.20
N VAL A 22 -9.78 -9.30 -4.25
CA VAL A 22 -9.28 -9.76 -5.56
C VAL A 22 -7.92 -9.15 -5.93
N THR A 23 -7.04 -9.02 -4.95
CA THR A 23 -5.68 -8.46 -5.16
C THR A 23 -4.79 -9.37 -6.01
N ASN A 24 -5.14 -10.66 -6.13
CA ASN A 24 -4.47 -11.64 -7.00
C ASN A 24 -4.51 -11.25 -8.49
N ILE A 25 -5.58 -10.59 -8.95
CA ILE A 25 -5.71 -10.08 -10.33
C ILE A 25 -5.32 -8.59 -10.43
N SER A 26 -4.59 -8.09 -9.44
CA SER A 26 -4.20 -6.68 -9.32
C SER A 26 -5.41 -5.74 -9.34
N GLU A 27 -6.43 -6.05 -8.54
CA GLU A 27 -7.65 -5.24 -8.42
C GLU A 27 -7.96 -4.90 -6.96
N CYS A 28 -8.19 -3.60 -6.70
CA CYS A 28 -8.92 -3.14 -5.53
C CYS A 28 -9.63 -1.81 -5.86
N LEU A 29 -10.93 -1.91 -6.20
CA LEU A 29 -11.73 -0.77 -6.65
C LEU A 29 -11.82 0.38 -5.62
N PRO A 30 -11.99 0.12 -4.30
CA PRO A 30 -12.09 1.20 -3.31
C PRO A 30 -10.91 2.17 -3.27
N VAL A 31 -9.69 1.72 -3.61
CA VAL A 31 -8.47 2.54 -3.53
C VAL A 31 -8.03 3.10 -4.89
N GLN A 32 -8.57 2.58 -5.98
CA GLN A 32 -8.07 2.80 -7.33
C GLN A 32 -7.98 4.29 -7.73
N ASP A 33 -8.97 5.10 -7.35
CA ASP A 33 -9.07 6.50 -7.78
C ASP A 33 -8.92 7.51 -6.63
N GLN A 34 -8.69 7.03 -5.40
CA GLN A 34 -8.64 7.87 -4.21
C GLN A 34 -7.37 8.71 -4.16
N THR A 35 -7.49 10.00 -3.84
CA THR A 35 -6.32 10.87 -3.62
C THR A 35 -5.66 10.61 -2.28
N ARG A 36 -6.44 10.18 -1.28
CA ARG A 36 -5.95 9.79 0.03
C ARG A 36 -6.74 8.60 0.54
N PHE A 37 -6.04 7.64 1.13
CA PHE A 37 -6.69 6.50 1.78
C PHE A 37 -5.80 5.93 2.88
N THR A 38 -6.39 5.12 3.74
CA THR A 38 -5.67 4.36 4.77
C THR A 38 -5.76 2.88 4.47
N LEU A 39 -4.68 2.16 4.76
CA LEU A 39 -4.63 0.71 4.63
C LEU A 39 -4.29 0.11 5.98
N THR A 40 -5.22 -0.65 6.55
CA THR A 40 -4.99 -1.39 7.80
C THR A 40 -4.63 -2.82 7.47
N LEU A 41 -3.46 -3.25 7.90
CA LEU A 41 -2.92 -4.58 7.65
C LEU A 41 -2.92 -5.36 8.96
N TRP A 42 -3.51 -6.55 8.95
CA TRP A 42 -3.60 -7.44 10.10
C TRP A 42 -2.65 -8.63 9.95
N ASN A 43 -1.95 -8.96 11.03
CA ASN A 43 -1.13 -10.15 11.15
C ASN A 43 -1.82 -11.16 12.09
N PRO A 44 -2.38 -12.27 11.55
CA PRO A 44 -3.03 -13.28 12.36
C PRO A 44 -2.05 -14.21 13.09
N THR A 45 -0.74 -14.08 12.88
CA THR A 45 0.27 -14.99 13.45
C THR A 45 0.75 -14.50 14.82
N VAL A 46 1.24 -15.44 15.64
CA VAL A 46 1.78 -15.17 16.99
C VAL A 46 3.17 -14.53 16.97
N HIS A 47 3.75 -14.31 15.79
CA HIS A 47 5.06 -13.69 15.62
C HIS A 47 4.92 -12.37 14.85
N PRO A 48 5.78 -11.37 15.12
CA PRO A 48 5.82 -10.18 14.29
C PRO A 48 6.24 -10.53 12.85
N VAL A 49 5.67 -9.84 11.88
CA VAL A 49 5.90 -10.07 10.45
C VAL A 49 6.44 -8.80 9.80
N LEU A 50 7.54 -8.94 9.07
CA LEU A 50 8.14 -7.86 8.28
C LEU A 50 8.18 -8.28 6.80
N GLN A 51 7.20 -7.82 6.01
CA GLN A 51 7.02 -8.29 4.63
C GLN A 51 6.60 -7.17 3.67
N TYR A 52 6.74 -7.44 2.37
CA TYR A 52 6.31 -6.53 1.32
C TYR A 52 4.84 -6.72 0.96
N TYR A 53 4.09 -5.63 0.92
CA TYR A 53 2.71 -5.60 0.47
C TYR A 53 2.61 -4.89 -0.87
N ARG A 54 1.63 -5.30 -1.69
CA ARG A 54 1.38 -4.75 -3.02
C ARG A 54 -0.04 -4.21 -3.11
N VAL A 55 -0.20 -2.97 -3.54
CA VAL A 55 -1.49 -2.30 -3.68
C VAL A 55 -1.67 -1.84 -5.12
N PRO A 56 -2.68 -2.33 -5.87
CA PRO A 56 -2.95 -1.84 -7.22
C PRO A 56 -3.41 -0.38 -7.19
N VAL A 57 -2.74 0.48 -7.97
CA VAL A 57 -2.98 1.92 -7.97
C VAL A 57 -2.93 2.53 -9.38
N THR A 58 -3.61 3.66 -9.57
CA THR A 58 -3.55 4.46 -10.81
C THR A 58 -2.59 5.65 -10.70
N LYS A 59 -2.26 6.08 -9.47
CA LYS A 59 -1.41 7.24 -9.16
C LYS A 59 -0.17 6.83 -8.37
N SER A 60 0.79 7.74 -8.29
CA SER A 60 1.92 7.64 -7.36
C SER A 60 1.49 8.13 -5.98
N TYR A 61 1.94 7.47 -4.91
CA TYR A 61 1.62 7.85 -3.53
C TYR A 61 2.89 8.01 -2.70
N THR A 62 2.84 8.96 -1.77
CA THR A 62 3.69 8.97 -0.58
C THR A 62 3.03 8.10 0.47
N VAL A 63 3.78 7.14 1.00
CA VAL A 63 3.29 6.19 2.02
C VAL A 63 3.92 6.55 3.35
N ARG A 64 3.10 6.66 4.39
CA ARG A 64 3.55 6.89 5.77
C ARG A 64 3.18 5.71 6.65
N ASP A 65 4.06 5.40 7.59
CA ASP A 65 3.86 4.38 8.60
C ASP A 65 2.92 4.85 9.73
N PRO A 66 2.58 4.00 10.72
CA PRO A 66 1.72 4.38 11.84
C PRO A 66 2.27 5.54 12.69
N THR A 67 3.58 5.81 12.63
CA THR A 67 4.23 6.92 13.33
C THR A 67 4.20 8.23 12.52
N GLY A 68 3.67 8.19 11.30
CA GLY A 68 3.60 9.32 10.37
C GLY A 68 4.87 9.51 9.53
N GLN A 69 5.87 8.66 9.68
CA GLN A 69 7.13 8.76 8.94
C GLN A 69 6.99 8.21 7.53
N PRO A 70 7.54 8.89 6.51
CA PRO A 70 7.51 8.39 5.14
C PRO A 70 8.36 7.12 5.03
N ILE A 71 7.83 6.12 4.33
CA ILE A 71 8.54 4.87 4.04
C ILE A 71 8.81 4.74 2.54
N LEU A 72 9.81 3.95 2.20
CA LEU A 72 10.12 3.65 0.80
C LEU A 72 8.95 2.87 0.17
N ALA A 73 8.45 3.40 -0.94
CA ALA A 73 7.42 2.80 -1.75
C ALA A 73 7.81 2.87 -3.22
N GLU A 74 7.66 1.76 -3.93
CA GLU A 74 8.04 1.62 -5.34
C GLU A 74 6.83 1.28 -6.20
N LEU A 75 6.77 1.83 -7.41
CA LEU A 75 5.75 1.49 -8.39
C LEU A 75 6.29 0.47 -9.37
N ILE A 76 5.63 -0.68 -9.47
CA ILE A 76 5.90 -1.68 -10.50
C ILE A 76 4.74 -1.75 -11.50
N PRO A 77 4.99 -1.91 -12.80
CA PRO A 77 3.92 -2.07 -13.78
C PRO A 77 3.21 -3.41 -13.61
N VAL A 78 1.88 -3.41 -13.72
CA VAL A 78 1.09 -4.66 -13.78
C VAL A 78 1.40 -5.36 -15.11
N SER A 79 1.72 -6.65 -15.04
CA SER A 79 2.05 -7.45 -16.22
C SER A 79 0.92 -7.48 -17.24
N ASN A 80 1.26 -7.60 -18.53
CA ASN A 80 0.28 -7.72 -19.60
C ASN A 80 -0.60 -8.98 -19.46
N ALA A 81 -0.06 -10.06 -18.89
CA ALA A 81 -0.82 -11.27 -18.60
C ALA A 81 -1.91 -10.99 -17.55
N THR A 82 -1.56 -10.32 -16.45
CA THR A 82 -2.51 -9.97 -15.39
C THR A 82 -3.59 -9.00 -15.88
N LYS A 83 -3.24 -8.04 -16.74
CA LYS A 83 -4.21 -7.11 -17.35
C LYS A 83 -5.27 -7.81 -18.21
N LYS A 84 -4.95 -8.97 -18.78
CA LYS A 84 -5.83 -9.75 -19.66
C LYS A 84 -6.65 -10.82 -18.93
N ILE A 85 -6.54 -10.93 -17.60
CA ILE A 85 -7.32 -11.91 -16.84
C ILE A 85 -8.83 -11.61 -17.01
N PRO A 86 -9.64 -12.58 -17.47
CA PRO A 86 -11.08 -12.40 -17.62
C PRO A 86 -11.72 -12.02 -16.27
N GLY A 87 -12.68 -11.09 -16.30
CA GLY A 87 -13.37 -10.61 -15.09
C GLY A 87 -12.64 -9.52 -14.32
N ARG A 88 -11.42 -9.15 -14.72
CA ARG A 88 -10.73 -7.96 -14.18
C ARG A 88 -11.38 -6.69 -14.73
N THR A 89 -11.81 -5.80 -13.83
CA THR A 89 -12.44 -4.51 -14.14
C THR A 89 -11.56 -3.32 -13.78
N SER A 90 -10.46 -3.56 -13.06
CA SER A 90 -9.54 -2.52 -12.61
C SER A 90 -8.81 -1.77 -13.72
N THR A 91 -8.71 -0.45 -13.58
CA THR A 91 -7.87 0.43 -14.42
C THR A 91 -6.45 0.59 -13.86
N ALA A 92 -6.13 -0.02 -12.72
CA ALA A 92 -4.80 0.06 -12.12
C ALA A 92 -3.72 -0.44 -13.09
N GLY A 93 -2.82 0.47 -13.46
CA GLY A 93 -1.70 0.18 -14.37
C GLY A 93 -0.45 -0.30 -13.63
N ASN A 94 -0.33 0.05 -12.35
CA ASN A 94 0.82 -0.21 -11.50
C ASN A 94 0.40 -0.86 -10.17
N GLN A 95 1.35 -1.51 -9.50
CA GLN A 95 1.25 -1.91 -8.11
C GLN A 95 2.26 -1.11 -7.31
N LEU A 96 1.80 -0.50 -6.23
CA LEU A 96 2.67 0.13 -5.25
C LEU A 96 3.12 -0.89 -4.21
N ILE A 97 4.43 -1.04 -4.06
CA ILE A 97 5.07 -1.98 -3.14
C ILE A 97 5.70 -1.19 -1.99
N PHE A 98 5.46 -1.62 -0.77
CA PHE A 98 6.13 -1.08 0.42
C PHE A 98 6.33 -2.19 1.45
N ARG A 99 7.31 -2.01 2.33
CA ARG A 99 7.60 -2.96 3.42
C ARG A 99 6.79 -2.58 4.66
N ALA A 100 5.98 -3.49 5.16
CA ALA A 100 5.19 -3.30 6.38
C ALA A 100 5.75 -4.15 7.52
N ASN A 101 5.76 -3.56 8.72
CA ASN A 101 6.10 -4.22 9.98
C ASN A 101 4.82 -4.38 10.79
N LEU A 102 4.41 -5.61 11.08
CA LEU A 102 3.18 -5.90 11.81
C LEU A 102 3.51 -6.62 13.12
N PRO A 103 2.92 -6.18 14.25
CA PRO A 103 3.09 -6.88 15.53
C PRO A 103 2.44 -8.28 15.49
N ALA A 104 2.82 -9.13 16.45
CA ALA A 104 2.15 -10.41 16.68
C ALA A 104 0.69 -10.20 17.07
N LEU A 105 -0.23 -10.97 16.47
CA LEU A 105 -1.67 -10.89 16.70
C LEU A 105 -2.19 -9.43 16.70
N GLY A 106 -1.72 -8.64 15.74
CA GLY A 106 -1.95 -7.20 15.73
C GLY A 106 -2.05 -6.61 14.33
N PHE A 107 -2.36 -5.33 14.27
CA PHE A 107 -2.46 -4.57 13.02
C PHE A 107 -1.65 -3.29 13.08
N ASN A 108 -1.32 -2.76 11.91
CA ASN A 108 -0.82 -1.41 11.73
C ASN A 108 -1.55 -0.74 10.55
N THR A 109 -1.76 0.57 10.67
CA THR A 109 -2.42 1.38 9.64
C THR A 109 -1.40 2.28 8.96
N TYR A 110 -1.39 2.22 7.63
CA TYR A 110 -0.54 3.01 6.75
C TYR A 110 -1.36 4.07 6.04
N PHE A 111 -0.75 5.21 5.77
CA PHE A 111 -1.41 6.37 5.17
C PHE A 111 -0.85 6.63 3.78
N PHE A 112 -1.74 6.79 2.80
CA PHE A 112 -1.40 6.99 1.40
C PHE A 112 -1.91 8.35 0.97
N GLU A 113 -1.02 9.17 0.40
CA GLU A 113 -1.36 10.46 -0.18
C GLU A 113 -0.81 10.54 -1.59
N ALA A 114 -1.67 10.82 -2.57
CA ALA A 114 -1.26 10.92 -3.96
C ALA A 114 -0.24 12.05 -4.11
N LYS A 115 0.87 11.75 -4.78
CA LYS A 115 1.88 12.75 -5.13
C LYS A 115 1.29 13.72 -6.15
N THR A 116 1.51 15.00 -5.94
CA THR A 116 1.28 16.00 -6.98
C THR A 116 2.42 15.90 -8.00
N THR A 117 2.14 16.27 -9.25
CA THR A 117 3.04 16.12 -10.41
C THR A 117 4.42 16.79 -10.24
N GLU A 118 4.61 17.62 -9.20
CA GLU A 118 5.86 18.34 -8.91
C GLU A 118 6.82 17.57 -7.98
N GLU A 119 6.39 16.47 -7.36
CA GLU A 119 7.20 15.69 -6.41
C GLU A 119 7.73 14.37 -7.02
N ASN A 120 8.19 14.43 -8.28
CA ASN A 120 9.02 13.39 -8.90
C ASN A 120 10.50 13.57 -8.51
N GLN A 121 10.78 13.77 -7.21
CA GLN A 121 12.13 13.58 -6.70
C GLN A 121 12.20 12.17 -6.12
N GLU A 122 12.90 11.29 -6.84
CA GLU A 122 13.38 10.04 -6.29
C GLU A 122 14.11 10.36 -4.98
N PRO A 123 13.79 9.66 -3.86
CA PRO A 123 14.61 9.79 -2.67
C PRO A 123 16.04 9.47 -3.06
N LYS A 124 16.95 10.45 -2.93
CA LYS A 124 18.38 10.25 -3.13
C LYS A 124 18.87 9.28 -2.06
N VAL A 125 18.79 7.99 -2.35
CA VAL A 125 19.49 6.97 -1.58
C VAL A 125 20.97 7.29 -1.77
N LYS A 126 21.62 7.77 -0.71
CA LYS A 126 23.08 7.77 -0.64
C LYS A 126 23.50 6.30 -0.59
N ILE A 127 23.70 5.69 -1.74
CA ILE A 127 24.36 4.39 -1.82
C ILE A 127 25.79 4.65 -1.40
N THR A 128 26.10 4.34 -0.14
CA THR A 128 27.48 4.07 0.26
C THR A 128 27.88 2.76 -0.41
N GLN A 129 28.35 2.85 -1.65
CA GLN A 129 29.72 2.47 -1.97
C GLN A 129 30.22 1.03 -1.83
N ASN A 130 29.51 0.10 -1.17
CA ASN A 130 30.17 -1.11 -0.63
C ASN A 130 29.29 -2.37 -0.62
N ALA A 131 28.46 -2.59 -1.64
CA ALA A 131 27.81 -3.88 -1.83
C ALA A 131 28.27 -4.49 -3.16
N GLU A 132 29.31 -5.32 -3.09
CA GLU A 132 29.65 -6.26 -4.15
C GLU A 132 28.55 -7.32 -4.21
N CYS A 133 27.77 -7.31 -5.30
CA CYS A 133 26.94 -8.46 -5.67
C CYS A 133 27.85 -9.54 -6.26
N ILE A 134 28.33 -10.46 -5.42
CA ILE A 134 28.94 -11.69 -5.93
C ILE A 134 27.79 -12.60 -6.37
N LEU A 135 27.67 -12.78 -7.69
CA LEU A 135 26.91 -13.87 -8.28
C LEU A 135 27.71 -15.17 -8.05
N GLU A 136 27.37 -15.93 -7.01
CA GLU A 136 27.75 -17.34 -6.97
C GLU A 136 26.82 -18.11 -7.91
N ASN A 137 27.32 -18.42 -9.11
CA ASN A 137 26.79 -19.49 -9.93
C ASN A 137 27.33 -20.81 -9.37
N GLN A 138 26.44 -21.73 -8.99
CA GLN A 138 26.72 -23.17 -8.96
C GLN A 138 26.12 -23.83 -10.20
#